data_AF-A0A836QPW2-F1
#
_entry.id   AF-A0A836QPW2-F1
#
_cell.length_a   1.000
_cell.length_b   1.000
_cell.length_c   1.000
_cell.angle_alpha   90.00
_cell.angle_beta   90.00
_cell.angle_gamma   90.00
#
_symmetry.space_group_name_H-M   'P 1'
#
loop_
_entity.id
_entity.type
_entity.pdbx_description
1 polymer ?
#
loop_
_entity_poly.entity_id
_entity_poly.type
_entity_poly.pdbx_seq_one_letter_code
_entity_poly.pdbx_strand_id
1 'polypeptide(L)'
;KRKKFKTIGCEPAKNLQKLLKKNCDFSIKNFWSKIELDKVLLKNQLKKPKIITAIGMFYDLEKPNKFIKDAADSLDKDGIFIAQLMCLKTMMRMNDLGNICHEHIEFYSLKSLKFLFEKNGLEIFRLEENDINGGSYRIYCRKFNRGSIKLKNENVQKLMKDFVKRVKINKKVTINFINKEIRQGKKIFLYGASTKGNTVLQYYGLNHDKIPFAAERSPEKWGKYTIGTGIKIISEKMARNINPDYFFVTPWGFIKEFIERERKWLKKGGSFIVPFPKFKLIKFNE
;
A
#
# COMPACT_ATOMS: atom_id res chain seq x y z
N LYS A 1 19.43 7.94 -12.32
CA LYS A 1 19.61 9.41 -12.47
C LYS A 1 19.37 9.82 -13.93
N ARG A 2 18.44 10.72 -14.22
CA ARG A 2 18.33 11.32 -15.55
C ARG A 2 19.20 12.57 -15.57
N LYS A 3 20.23 12.63 -16.43
CA LYS A 3 21.28 13.68 -16.45
C LYS A 3 20.76 15.13 -16.54
N LYS A 4 19.47 15.34 -16.87
CA LYS A 4 18.86 16.67 -17.06
C LYS A 4 18.27 17.30 -15.79
N PHE A 5 18.12 16.56 -14.68
CA PHE A 5 17.48 17.08 -13.47
C PHE A 5 18.37 16.87 -12.24
N LYS A 6 18.43 17.90 -11.37
CA LYS A 6 18.98 17.75 -10.01
C LYS A 6 17.88 17.14 -9.14
N THR A 7 18.21 16.10 -8.39
CA THR A 7 17.25 15.34 -7.58
C THR A 7 17.64 15.31 -6.11
N ILE A 8 16.64 15.50 -5.24
CA ILE A 8 16.78 15.40 -3.79
C ILE A 8 15.86 14.27 -3.34
N GLY A 9 16.42 13.25 -2.69
CA GLY A 9 15.66 12.16 -2.09
C GLY A 9 15.54 12.33 -0.58
N CYS A 10 14.44 11.87 0.02
CA CYS A 10 14.21 11.91 1.48
C CYS A 10 13.89 10.51 1.98
N GLU A 11 14.67 9.99 2.93
CA GLU A 11 14.48 8.65 3.50
C GLU A 11 14.96 8.61 4.96
N PRO A 12 14.06 8.52 5.94
CA PRO A 12 14.44 8.38 7.35
C PRO A 12 15.05 7.00 7.67
N ALA A 13 14.67 5.93 6.95
CA ALA A 13 15.09 4.56 7.27
C ALA A 13 16.58 4.33 6.97
N LYS A 14 17.39 4.16 8.02
CA LYS A 14 18.86 4.03 7.93
C LYS A 14 19.31 2.93 6.95
N ASN A 15 18.63 1.80 6.95
CA ASN A 15 18.91 0.66 6.07
C ASN A 15 18.70 0.96 4.58
N LEU A 16 17.87 1.96 4.22
CA LEU A 16 17.58 2.33 2.83
C LEU A 16 18.45 3.50 2.32
N GLN A 17 19.14 4.23 3.20
CA GLN A 17 19.92 5.42 2.82
C GLN A 17 21.04 5.15 1.80
N LYS A 18 21.64 3.94 1.82
CA LYS A 18 22.65 3.54 0.82
C LYS A 18 22.04 3.43 -0.57
N LEU A 19 20.81 2.91 -0.67
CA LEU A 19 20.07 2.82 -1.93
C LEU A 19 19.60 4.21 -2.38
N LEU A 20 19.12 5.04 -1.45
CA LEU A 20 18.74 6.42 -1.74
C LEU A 20 19.88 7.20 -2.42
N LYS A 21 21.08 7.18 -1.82
CA LYS A 21 22.26 7.90 -2.33
C LYS A 21 22.64 7.50 -3.76
N LYS A 22 22.39 6.25 -4.17
CA LYS A 22 22.63 5.79 -5.54
C LYS A 22 21.64 6.38 -6.55
N ASN A 23 20.45 6.77 -6.10
CA ASN A 23 19.33 7.14 -6.96
C ASN A 23 19.05 8.65 -7.03
N CYS A 24 19.59 9.45 -6.12
CA CYS A 24 19.45 10.91 -6.11
C CYS A 24 20.81 11.64 -6.09
N ASP A 25 20.81 12.95 -6.34
CA ASP A 25 22.03 13.77 -6.30
C ASP A 25 22.33 14.25 -4.88
N PHE A 26 21.27 14.58 -4.14
CA PHE A 26 21.35 14.98 -2.73
C PHE A 26 20.33 14.18 -1.90
N SER A 27 20.60 13.98 -0.62
CA SER A 27 19.77 13.15 0.25
C SER A 27 19.46 13.84 1.57
N ILE A 28 18.20 13.84 1.97
CA ILE A 28 17.73 14.10 3.33
C ILE A 28 17.61 12.75 4.04
N LYS A 29 18.40 12.55 5.10
CA LYS A 29 18.49 11.29 5.87
C LYS A 29 17.66 11.38 7.16
N ASN A 30 16.49 11.98 7.06
CA ASN A 30 15.57 12.26 8.16
C ASN A 30 14.14 12.28 7.60
N PHE A 31 13.15 12.48 8.48
CA PHE A 31 11.79 12.78 8.05
C PHE A 31 11.73 14.09 7.27
N TRP A 32 10.79 14.14 6.32
CA TRP A 32 10.57 15.33 5.51
C TRP A 32 10.19 16.53 6.38
N SER A 33 10.90 17.64 6.17
CA SER A 33 10.48 18.96 6.63
C SER A 33 11.11 20.04 5.76
N LYS A 34 10.51 21.24 5.76
CA LYS A 34 11.08 22.40 5.09
C LYS A 34 12.50 22.71 5.59
N ILE A 35 12.72 22.59 6.90
CA ILE A 35 14.02 22.86 7.53
C ILE A 35 15.10 21.95 6.97
N GLU A 36 14.82 20.64 6.86
CA GLU A 36 15.77 19.69 6.32
C GLU A 36 16.05 19.92 4.83
N LEU A 37 15.03 20.32 4.06
CA LEU A 37 15.23 20.71 2.67
C LEU A 37 16.09 21.98 2.55
N ASP A 38 15.80 23.03 3.32
CA ASP A 38 16.52 24.31 3.26
C ASP A 38 18.02 24.13 3.54
N LYS A 39 18.40 23.25 4.48
CA LYS A 39 19.80 22.87 4.72
C LYS A 39 20.48 22.35 3.44
N VAL A 40 19.80 21.49 2.70
CA VAL A 40 20.32 20.94 1.43
C VAL A 40 20.36 22.02 0.35
N LEU A 41 19.34 22.87 0.26
CA LEU A 41 19.29 23.93 -0.74
C LEU A 41 20.39 24.97 -0.53
N LEU A 42 20.55 25.48 0.70
CA LEU A 42 21.56 26.48 1.05
C LEU A 42 22.98 25.95 0.83
N LYS A 43 23.28 24.76 1.37
CA LYS A 43 24.62 24.15 1.26
C LYS A 43 25.07 23.96 -0.20
N ASN A 44 24.13 23.73 -1.12
CA ASN A 44 24.43 23.41 -2.51
C ASN A 44 24.00 24.51 -3.49
N GLN A 45 23.64 25.71 -2.97
CA GLN A 45 23.18 26.86 -3.75
C GLN A 45 22.07 26.51 -4.76
N LEU A 46 21.10 25.71 -4.31
CA LEU A 46 19.99 25.23 -5.13
C LEU A 46 18.76 26.12 -4.96
N LYS A 47 18.01 26.30 -6.04
CA LYS A 47 16.68 26.93 -6.02
C LYS A 47 15.64 25.95 -5.48
N LYS A 48 14.48 26.49 -5.09
CA LYS A 48 13.32 25.69 -4.71
C LYS A 48 12.96 24.66 -5.79
N PRO A 49 12.51 23.45 -5.42
CA PRO A 49 12.08 22.44 -6.36
C PRO A 49 10.87 22.88 -7.19
N LYS A 50 10.96 22.67 -8.52
CA LYS A 50 9.82 22.80 -9.44
C LYS A 50 8.83 21.64 -9.31
N ILE A 51 9.29 20.49 -8.83
CA ILE A 51 8.45 19.31 -8.62
C ILE A 51 8.80 18.71 -7.26
N ILE A 52 7.78 18.47 -6.44
CA ILE A 52 7.88 17.68 -5.21
C ILE A 52 6.92 16.50 -5.36
N THR A 53 7.36 15.29 -5.02
CA THR A 53 6.53 14.08 -5.10
C THR A 53 6.46 13.36 -3.77
N ALA A 54 5.28 12.90 -3.37
CA ALA A 54 5.06 12.01 -2.22
C ALA A 54 4.21 10.82 -2.66
N ILE A 55 4.80 9.62 -2.72
CA ILE A 55 4.17 8.43 -3.30
C ILE A 55 4.13 7.33 -2.25
N GLY A 56 2.94 6.83 -1.91
CA GLY A 56 2.77 5.65 -1.07
C GLY A 56 3.20 5.80 0.39
N MET A 57 3.20 7.02 0.92
CA MET A 57 3.60 7.33 2.31
C MET A 57 2.61 8.23 3.07
N PHE A 58 1.55 8.66 2.39
CA PHE A 58 0.73 9.78 2.85
C PHE A 58 -0.22 9.40 4.00
N TYR A 59 -0.59 8.12 4.07
CA TYR A 59 -1.47 7.54 5.08
C TYR A 59 -0.74 7.15 6.39
N ASP A 60 0.59 7.34 6.43
CA ASP A 60 1.45 7.07 7.60
C ASP A 60 1.85 8.35 8.34
N LEU A 61 1.35 9.51 7.89
CA LEU A 61 1.77 10.80 8.42
C LEU A 61 1.07 11.10 9.75
N GLU A 62 1.85 11.23 10.83
CA GLU A 62 1.34 11.70 12.13
C GLU A 62 0.86 13.17 12.07
N LYS A 63 1.48 14.00 11.22
CA LYS A 63 1.23 15.45 11.13
C LYS A 63 1.01 15.89 9.68
N PRO A 64 -0.09 15.47 9.02
CA PRO A 64 -0.30 15.71 7.58
C PRO A 64 -0.43 17.20 7.22
N ASN A 65 -1.03 18.01 8.09
CA ASN A 65 -1.11 19.47 7.88
C ASN A 65 0.28 20.09 7.76
N LYS A 66 1.18 19.77 8.70
CA LYS A 66 2.57 20.25 8.66
C LYS A 66 3.29 19.74 7.42
N PHE A 67 3.12 18.47 7.06
CA PHE A 67 3.75 17.90 5.87
C PHE A 67 3.35 18.66 4.60
N ILE A 68 2.06 18.91 4.40
CA ILE A 68 1.57 19.67 3.25
C ILE A 68 2.03 21.12 3.30
N LYS A 69 1.99 21.77 4.48
CA LYS A 69 2.45 23.15 4.60
C LYS A 69 3.93 23.29 4.24
N ASP A 70 4.76 22.38 4.74
CA ASP A 70 6.19 22.33 4.42
C ASP A 70 6.39 22.08 2.91
N ALA A 71 5.65 21.13 2.31
CA ALA A 71 5.69 20.89 0.87
C ALA A 71 5.28 22.13 0.06
N ALA A 72 4.21 22.81 0.48
CA ALA A 72 3.76 24.05 -0.13
C ALA A 72 4.86 25.10 -0.06
N ASP A 73 5.40 25.40 1.12
CA ASP A 73 6.41 26.45 1.32
C ASP A 73 7.73 26.17 0.60
N SER A 74 8.10 24.91 0.49
CA SER A 74 9.28 24.44 -0.24
C SER A 74 9.11 24.49 -1.75
N LEU A 75 7.88 24.47 -2.28
CA LEU A 75 7.62 24.46 -3.71
C LEU A 75 7.93 25.81 -4.36
N ASP A 76 8.51 25.77 -5.57
CA ASP A 76 8.65 26.93 -6.45
C ASP A 76 7.27 27.57 -6.77
N LYS A 77 7.26 28.85 -7.14
CA LYS A 77 6.01 29.59 -7.42
C LYS A 77 5.19 28.95 -8.55
N ASP A 78 5.88 28.41 -9.56
CA ASP A 78 5.28 27.74 -10.72
C ASP A 78 5.44 26.21 -10.62
N GLY A 79 5.73 25.71 -9.41
CA GLY A 79 5.99 24.31 -9.16
C GLY A 79 4.71 23.47 -9.02
N ILE A 80 4.89 22.16 -9.15
CA ILE A 80 3.83 21.16 -9.00
C ILE A 80 4.19 20.20 -7.86
N PHE A 81 3.27 20.03 -6.92
CA PHE A 81 3.32 18.96 -5.95
C PHE A 81 2.46 17.78 -6.44
N ILE A 82 3.01 16.56 -6.40
CA ILE A 82 2.31 15.35 -6.81
C ILE A 82 2.24 14.38 -5.63
N ALA A 83 1.03 14.12 -5.14
CA ALA A 83 0.79 13.08 -4.16
C ALA A 83 0.19 11.85 -4.85
N GLN A 84 0.58 10.65 -4.44
CA GLN A 84 -0.10 9.42 -4.84
C GLN A 84 -0.34 8.54 -3.62
N LEU A 85 -1.61 8.25 -3.37
CA LEU A 85 -2.06 7.49 -2.21
C LEU A 85 -3.33 6.71 -2.51
N MET A 86 -3.55 5.64 -1.75
CA MET A 86 -4.85 5.01 -1.72
C MET A 86 -5.82 5.86 -0.89
N CYS A 87 -7.04 6.03 -1.40
CA CYS A 87 -8.09 6.78 -0.71
C CYS A 87 -9.21 5.87 -0.24
N LEU A 88 -9.99 6.41 0.69
CA LEU A 88 -11.09 5.77 1.39
C LEU A 88 -12.05 5.05 0.44
N LYS A 89 -12.51 5.73 -0.61
CA LYS A 89 -13.45 5.16 -1.58
C LYS A 89 -12.89 3.92 -2.26
N THR A 90 -11.64 3.95 -2.69
CA THR A 90 -11.04 2.82 -3.42
C THR A 90 -10.79 1.64 -2.49
N MET A 91 -10.25 1.90 -1.30
CA MET A 91 -10.12 0.90 -0.24
C MET A 91 -11.47 0.21 0.05
N MET A 92 -12.54 0.98 0.20
CA MET A 92 -13.88 0.45 0.47
C MET A 92 -14.47 -0.32 -0.70
N ARG A 93 -14.29 0.17 -1.93
CA ARG A 93 -14.75 -0.50 -3.15
C ARG A 93 -14.06 -1.86 -3.32
N MET A 94 -12.77 -1.91 -3.02
CA MET A 94 -11.97 -3.13 -3.13
C MET A 94 -12.04 -4.01 -1.89
N ASN A 95 -12.83 -3.63 -0.88
CA ASN A 95 -12.90 -4.31 0.40
C ASN A 95 -11.51 -4.56 1.04
N ASP A 96 -10.53 -3.68 0.82
CA ASP A 96 -9.13 -3.87 1.27
C ASP A 96 -9.00 -3.68 2.79
N LEU A 97 -9.51 -4.65 3.55
CA LEU A 97 -9.46 -4.68 5.01
C LEU A 97 -8.02 -4.65 5.52
N GLY A 98 -7.09 -5.25 4.77
CA GLY A 98 -5.68 -5.26 5.12
C GLY A 98 -5.08 -3.86 5.23
N ASN A 99 -5.70 -2.85 4.62
CA ASN A 99 -5.26 -1.47 4.76
C ASN A 99 -5.47 -0.89 6.16
N ILE A 100 -6.26 -1.54 7.03
CA ILE A 100 -6.44 -1.11 8.42
C ILE A 100 -5.36 -1.76 9.28
N CYS A 101 -4.27 -1.03 9.52
CA CYS A 101 -3.16 -1.48 10.35
C CYS A 101 -2.56 -0.28 11.11
N HIS A 102 -1.66 -0.55 12.06
CA HIS A 102 -1.08 0.50 12.91
C HIS A 102 -0.25 1.54 12.14
N GLU A 103 0.36 1.15 11.01
CA GLU A 103 1.12 2.07 10.16
C GLU A 103 0.19 3.06 9.45
N HIS A 104 -1.04 2.64 9.10
CA HIS A 104 -1.99 3.46 8.37
C HIS A 104 -2.96 4.16 9.32
N ILE A 105 -2.62 5.39 9.68
CA ILE A 105 -3.37 6.19 10.66
C ILE A 105 -4.61 6.82 10.03
N GLU A 106 -4.56 7.14 8.73
CA GLU A 106 -5.55 7.99 8.08
C GLU A 106 -6.09 7.42 6.76
N PHE A 107 -7.39 7.60 6.54
CA PHE A 107 -8.09 7.15 5.33
C PHE A 107 -8.83 8.31 4.68
N TYR A 108 -8.26 8.82 3.59
CA TYR A 108 -8.65 10.09 3.01
C TYR A 108 -9.84 9.99 2.05
N SER A 109 -10.86 10.83 2.27
CA SER A 109 -11.90 11.13 1.28
C SER A 109 -11.46 12.28 0.38
N LEU A 110 -12.09 12.45 -0.78
CA LEU A 110 -11.80 13.62 -1.63
C LEU A 110 -12.10 14.94 -0.92
N LYS A 111 -13.16 14.98 -0.09
CA LYS A 111 -13.52 16.16 0.72
C LYS A 111 -12.42 16.50 1.72
N SER A 112 -11.90 15.51 2.46
CA SER A 112 -10.83 15.75 3.44
C SER A 112 -9.50 16.11 2.78
N LEU A 113 -9.19 15.56 1.60
CA LEU A 113 -8.01 15.96 0.82
C LEU A 113 -8.09 17.39 0.33
N LYS A 114 -9.22 17.80 -0.27
CA LYS A 114 -9.42 19.20 -0.68
C LYS A 114 -9.20 20.14 0.50
N PHE A 115 -9.83 19.85 1.64
CA PHE A 115 -9.64 20.64 2.85
C PHE A 115 -8.18 20.68 3.32
N LEU A 116 -7.52 19.52 3.44
CA LEU A 116 -6.13 19.43 3.89
C LEU A 116 -5.18 20.24 2.99
N PHE A 117 -5.33 20.14 1.67
CA PHE A 117 -4.43 20.81 0.74
C PHE A 117 -4.66 22.32 0.74
N GLU A 118 -5.92 22.76 0.65
CA GLU A 118 -6.26 24.18 0.61
C GLU A 118 -5.90 24.91 1.90
N LYS A 119 -6.19 24.29 3.04
CA LYS A 119 -5.84 24.82 4.37
C LYS A 119 -4.34 25.09 4.52
N ASN A 120 -3.51 24.35 3.77
CA ASN A 120 -2.06 24.39 3.89
C ASN A 120 -1.36 24.98 2.64
N GLY A 121 -2.09 25.75 1.83
CA GLY A 121 -1.49 26.59 0.78
C GLY A 121 -1.30 25.90 -0.57
N LEU A 122 -1.98 24.77 -0.82
CA LEU A 122 -2.04 24.11 -2.12
C LEU A 122 -3.48 23.98 -2.64
N GLU A 123 -3.66 24.07 -3.95
CA GLU A 123 -4.93 23.71 -4.60
C GLU A 123 -4.73 22.52 -5.54
N ILE A 124 -5.69 21.60 -5.56
CA ILE A 124 -5.72 20.46 -6.48
C ILE A 124 -6.23 20.95 -7.82
N PHE A 125 -5.42 20.83 -8.89
CA PHE A 125 -5.82 21.23 -10.24
C PHE A 125 -6.05 20.05 -11.18
N ARG A 126 -5.55 18.86 -10.85
CA ARG A 126 -5.76 17.62 -11.61
C ARG A 126 -5.77 16.42 -10.67
N LEU A 127 -6.62 15.44 -11.00
CA LEU A 127 -6.76 14.19 -10.27
C LEU A 127 -6.84 13.03 -11.28
N GLU A 128 -6.08 11.96 -11.04
CA GLU A 128 -6.12 10.74 -11.85
C GLU A 128 -6.35 9.52 -10.96
N GLU A 129 -7.11 8.55 -11.45
CA GLU A 129 -7.28 7.24 -10.82
C GLU A 129 -6.34 6.22 -11.50
N ASN A 130 -5.75 5.32 -10.74
CA ASN A 130 -4.95 4.20 -11.25
C ASN A 130 -5.00 3.00 -10.30
N ASP A 131 -4.48 1.84 -10.72
CA ASP A 131 -4.58 0.57 -9.96
C ASP A 131 -3.42 0.29 -8.99
N ILE A 132 -2.50 1.25 -8.79
CA ILE A 132 -1.36 1.05 -7.87
C ILE A 132 -1.89 0.81 -6.45
N ASN A 133 -1.30 -0.15 -5.73
CA ASN A 133 -1.65 -0.54 -4.36
C ASN A 133 -3.12 -0.95 -4.17
N GLY A 134 -3.77 -1.53 -5.18
CA GLY A 134 -5.19 -1.89 -5.12
C GLY A 134 -6.13 -0.74 -5.49
N GLY A 135 -5.56 0.37 -5.96
CA GLY A 135 -6.27 1.50 -6.53
C GLY A 135 -5.99 2.79 -5.76
N SER A 136 -5.43 3.77 -6.46
CA SER A 136 -4.92 5.02 -5.89
C SER A 136 -5.42 6.22 -6.67
N TYR A 137 -5.41 7.37 -6.00
CA TYR A 137 -5.45 8.66 -6.69
C TYR A 137 -4.04 9.21 -6.83
N ARG A 138 -3.75 9.79 -7.99
CA ARG A 138 -2.63 10.70 -8.20
C ARG A 138 -3.17 12.11 -8.26
N ILE A 139 -2.75 12.92 -7.31
CA ILE A 139 -3.24 14.27 -7.04
C ILE A 139 -2.14 15.24 -7.47
N TYR A 140 -2.48 16.15 -8.37
CA TYR A 140 -1.58 17.20 -8.82
C TYR A 140 -2.03 18.53 -8.24
N CYS A 141 -1.11 19.18 -7.56
CA CYS A 141 -1.37 20.38 -6.80
C CYS A 141 -0.38 21.47 -7.19
N ARG A 142 -0.84 22.71 -7.08
CA ARG A 142 -0.01 23.92 -7.24
C ARG A 142 -0.27 24.85 -6.06
N LYS A 143 0.48 25.94 -5.98
CA LYS A 143 0.25 26.99 -4.98
C LYS A 143 -1.21 27.45 -5.02
N PHE A 144 -1.80 27.58 -3.83
CA PHE A 144 -3.18 28.03 -3.69
C PHE A 144 -3.37 29.43 -4.28
N ASN A 145 -4.42 29.61 -5.08
CA ASN A 145 -4.79 30.88 -5.70
C ASN A 145 -6.31 31.06 -5.70
N ARG A 146 -7.02 30.18 -6.42
CA ARG A 146 -8.49 30.27 -6.62
C ARG A 146 -9.25 29.11 -5.97
N GLY A 147 -8.54 28.13 -5.45
CA GLY A 147 -9.09 26.90 -4.90
C GLY A 147 -9.03 25.73 -5.88
N SER A 148 -9.20 24.55 -5.32
CA SER A 148 -9.14 23.29 -6.04
C SER A 148 -10.33 23.09 -6.97
N ILE A 149 -10.12 22.31 -8.02
CA ILE A 149 -11.17 21.83 -8.92
C ILE A 149 -12.35 21.23 -8.16
N LYS A 150 -13.51 21.20 -8.82
CA LYS A 150 -14.69 20.50 -8.30
C LYS A 150 -14.40 19.00 -8.23
N LEU A 151 -14.36 18.46 -7.01
CA LEU A 151 -14.21 17.03 -6.77
C LEU A 151 -15.58 16.36 -6.66
N LYS A 152 -15.60 15.06 -6.97
CA LYS A 152 -16.81 14.24 -6.80
C LYS A 152 -17.22 14.23 -5.34
N ASN A 153 -18.50 14.45 -5.06
CA ASN A 153 -19.04 14.29 -3.71
C ASN A 153 -19.19 12.80 -3.40
N GLU A 154 -18.70 12.37 -2.25
CA GLU A 154 -18.72 10.97 -1.82
C GLU A 154 -19.61 10.84 -0.58
N ASN A 155 -20.63 9.97 -0.64
CA ASN A 155 -21.40 9.61 0.56
C ASN A 155 -20.58 8.64 1.42
N VAL A 156 -19.63 9.19 2.17
CA VAL A 156 -18.67 8.44 3.00
C VAL A 156 -19.39 7.54 4.00
N GLN A 157 -20.48 8.01 4.62
CA GLN A 157 -21.24 7.22 5.59
C GLN A 157 -21.84 5.96 4.97
N LYS A 158 -22.44 6.07 3.78
CA LYS A 158 -22.97 4.92 3.04
C LYS A 158 -21.84 3.96 2.64
N LEU A 159 -20.74 4.50 2.10
CA LEU A 159 -19.57 3.69 1.70
C LEU A 159 -19.02 2.87 2.88
N MET A 160 -18.90 3.46 4.07
CA MET A 160 -18.48 2.78 5.30
C MET A 160 -19.44 1.65 5.69
N LYS A 161 -20.75 1.93 5.77
CA LYS A 161 -21.76 0.93 6.14
C LYS A 161 -21.75 -0.26 5.18
N ASP A 162 -21.67 0.01 3.88
CA ASP A 162 -21.65 -1.05 2.86
C ASP A 162 -20.34 -1.83 2.87
N PHE A 163 -19.20 -1.18 3.12
CA PHE A 163 -17.90 -1.84 3.29
C PHE A 163 -17.93 -2.85 4.45
N VAL A 164 -18.40 -2.44 5.64
CA VAL A 164 -18.49 -3.32 6.80
C VAL A 164 -19.37 -4.55 6.51
N LYS A 165 -20.51 -4.36 5.84
CA LYS A 165 -21.38 -5.47 5.42
C LYS A 165 -20.64 -6.44 4.49
N ARG A 166 -19.99 -5.92 3.43
CA ARG A 166 -19.24 -6.75 2.47
C ARG A 166 -18.08 -7.50 3.12
N VAL A 167 -17.33 -6.85 4.00
CA VAL A 167 -16.21 -7.48 4.74
C VAL A 167 -16.69 -8.66 5.59
N LYS A 168 -17.81 -8.50 6.31
CA LYS A 168 -18.39 -9.59 7.12
C LYS A 168 -18.83 -10.78 6.26
N ILE A 169 -19.52 -10.51 5.15
CA ILE A 169 -19.94 -11.56 4.20
C ILE A 169 -18.71 -12.28 3.65
N ASN A 170 -17.71 -11.52 3.21
CA ASN A 170 -16.51 -12.08 2.60
C ASN A 170 -15.68 -12.93 3.57
N LYS A 171 -15.58 -12.50 4.86
CA LYS A 171 -14.99 -13.31 5.93
C LYS A 171 -15.73 -14.65 6.06
N LYS A 172 -17.06 -14.63 6.14
CA LYS A 172 -17.88 -15.84 6.27
C LYS A 172 -17.63 -16.81 5.11
N VAL A 173 -17.69 -16.34 3.87
CA VAL A 173 -17.46 -17.16 2.68
C VAL A 173 -16.05 -17.76 2.67
N THR A 174 -15.03 -16.93 2.91
CA THR A 174 -13.62 -17.36 2.88
C THR A 174 -13.32 -18.38 3.97
N ILE A 175 -13.77 -18.14 5.21
CA ILE A 175 -13.55 -19.06 6.33
C ILE A 175 -14.28 -20.38 6.13
N ASN A 176 -15.52 -20.34 5.64
CA ASN A 176 -16.27 -21.57 5.34
C ASN A 176 -15.56 -22.42 4.29
N PHE A 177 -15.00 -21.80 3.25
CA PHE A 177 -14.20 -22.49 2.24
C PHE A 177 -12.94 -23.10 2.86
N ILE A 178 -12.11 -22.30 3.54
CA ILE A 178 -10.86 -22.76 4.16
C ILE A 178 -11.12 -23.93 5.12
N ASN A 179 -12.10 -23.82 6.01
CA ASN A 179 -12.43 -24.88 6.97
C ASN A 179 -12.96 -26.14 6.28
N LYS A 180 -13.70 -26.01 5.16
CA LYS A 180 -14.14 -27.16 4.36
C LYS A 180 -12.95 -27.89 3.77
N GLU A 181 -12.04 -27.18 3.11
CA GLU A 181 -10.87 -27.78 2.45
C GLU A 181 -9.91 -28.42 3.48
N ILE A 182 -9.69 -27.79 4.63
CA ILE A 182 -8.89 -28.39 5.72
C ILE A 182 -9.50 -29.71 6.20
N ARG A 183 -10.84 -29.79 6.37
CA ARG A 183 -11.52 -31.05 6.74
C ARG A 183 -11.36 -32.15 5.69
N GLN A 184 -11.06 -31.78 4.44
CA GLN A 184 -10.76 -32.71 3.36
C GLN A 184 -9.26 -33.07 3.28
N GLY A 185 -8.46 -32.66 4.28
CA GLY A 185 -7.02 -32.92 4.31
C GLY A 185 -6.19 -32.02 3.39
N LYS A 186 -6.77 -30.94 2.85
CA LYS A 186 -6.08 -30.02 1.94
C LYS A 186 -5.10 -29.11 2.68
N LYS A 187 -3.92 -28.91 2.10
CA LYS A 187 -2.87 -28.04 2.63
C LYS A 187 -3.06 -26.61 2.12
N ILE A 188 -3.16 -25.65 3.04
CA ILE A 188 -3.35 -24.23 2.72
C ILE A 188 -2.23 -23.43 3.34
N PHE A 189 -1.43 -22.73 2.52
CA PHE A 189 -0.37 -21.82 2.98
C PHE A 189 -0.72 -20.37 2.65
N LEU A 190 -0.20 -19.43 3.43
CA LEU A 190 -0.25 -18.01 3.10
C LEU A 190 0.75 -17.73 1.96
N TYR A 191 0.39 -16.86 1.02
CA TYR A 191 1.31 -16.35 0.02
C TYR A 191 1.57 -14.85 0.26
N GLY A 192 2.80 -14.54 0.65
CA GLY A 192 3.27 -13.21 1.06
C GLY A 192 2.98 -12.88 2.52
N ALA A 193 4.02 -12.70 3.34
CA ALA A 193 3.91 -12.33 4.75
C ALA A 193 3.92 -10.79 4.91
N SER A 194 2.84 -10.15 4.46
CA SER A 194 2.71 -8.67 4.45
C SER A 194 2.02 -8.12 5.71
N THR A 195 2.31 -6.87 6.06
CA THR A 195 1.61 -6.13 7.15
C THR A 195 0.10 -6.15 6.94
N LYS A 196 -0.36 -5.82 5.71
CA LYS A 196 -1.78 -5.86 5.35
C LYS A 196 -2.40 -7.24 5.53
N GLY A 197 -1.68 -8.28 5.12
CA GLY A 197 -2.12 -9.66 5.27
C GLY A 197 -2.30 -10.06 6.72
N ASN A 198 -1.47 -9.53 7.62
CA ASN A 198 -1.55 -9.84 9.04
C ASN A 198 -2.85 -9.33 9.70
N THR A 199 -3.34 -8.15 9.31
CA THR A 199 -4.68 -7.66 9.74
C THR A 199 -5.77 -8.64 9.29
N VAL A 200 -5.71 -9.10 8.04
CA VAL A 200 -6.73 -10.01 7.48
C VAL A 200 -6.73 -11.33 8.23
N LEU A 201 -5.56 -11.92 8.46
CA LEU A 201 -5.42 -13.18 9.19
C LEU A 201 -5.99 -13.10 10.61
N GLN A 202 -5.63 -12.06 11.36
CA GLN A 202 -6.13 -11.83 12.71
C GLN A 202 -7.65 -11.60 12.72
N TYR A 203 -8.16 -10.73 11.84
CA TYR A 203 -9.60 -10.50 11.74
C TYR A 203 -10.37 -11.75 11.31
N TYR A 204 -9.78 -12.60 10.47
CA TYR A 204 -10.42 -13.83 9.98
C TYR A 204 -10.33 -14.97 11.01
N GLY A 205 -9.41 -14.89 11.98
CA GLY A 205 -9.13 -15.99 12.90
C GLY A 205 -8.38 -17.14 12.22
N LEU A 206 -7.44 -16.79 11.34
CA LEU A 206 -6.56 -17.72 10.63
C LEU A 206 -5.17 -17.63 11.24
N ASN A 207 -4.74 -18.71 11.88
CA ASN A 207 -3.47 -18.84 12.58
C ASN A 207 -2.69 -20.05 12.08
N HIS A 208 -1.56 -20.35 12.71
CA HIS A 208 -0.68 -21.47 12.35
C HIS A 208 -1.35 -22.86 12.39
N ASP A 209 -2.40 -23.06 13.18
CA ASP A 209 -3.15 -24.32 13.22
C ASP A 209 -3.83 -24.63 11.87
N LYS A 210 -4.29 -23.58 11.18
CA LYS A 210 -4.97 -23.69 9.88
C LYS A 210 -4.06 -23.44 8.70
N ILE A 211 -3.10 -22.54 8.88
CA ILE A 211 -2.18 -22.08 7.83
C ILE A 211 -0.77 -22.11 8.44
N PRO A 212 -0.05 -23.24 8.37
CA PRO A 212 1.20 -23.43 9.12
C PRO A 212 2.38 -22.61 8.55
N PHE A 213 2.33 -22.29 7.25
CA PHE A 213 3.41 -21.61 6.56
C PHE A 213 2.96 -20.41 5.74
N ALA A 214 3.84 -19.41 5.65
CA ALA A 214 3.76 -18.28 4.74
C ALA A 214 4.92 -18.30 3.75
N ALA A 215 4.62 -18.42 2.46
CA ALA A 215 5.59 -18.32 1.38
C ALA A 215 6.00 -16.86 1.18
N GLU A 216 7.31 -16.56 1.26
CA GLU A 216 7.82 -15.19 1.20
C GLU A 216 9.07 -15.10 0.32
N ARG A 217 9.18 -14.01 -0.43
CA ARG A 217 10.29 -13.74 -1.35
C ARG A 217 11.47 -13.11 -0.64
N SER A 218 11.20 -12.27 0.36
CA SER A 218 12.18 -11.53 1.16
C SER A 218 12.99 -12.45 2.10
N PRO A 219 14.30 -12.67 1.86
CA PRO A 219 15.12 -13.55 2.70
C PRO A 219 15.19 -13.12 4.16
N GLU A 220 15.16 -11.82 4.42
CA GLU A 220 15.18 -11.21 5.74
C GLU A 220 13.97 -11.56 6.62
N LYS A 221 12.92 -12.15 6.04
CA LYS A 221 11.73 -12.62 6.75
C LYS A 221 11.72 -14.13 7.01
N TRP A 222 12.54 -14.91 6.32
CA TRP A 222 12.53 -16.37 6.47
C TRP A 222 12.93 -16.79 7.88
N GLY A 223 12.26 -17.81 8.42
CA GLY A 223 12.44 -18.28 9.80
C GLY A 223 11.72 -17.45 10.86
N LYS A 224 11.17 -16.28 10.51
CA LYS A 224 10.32 -15.47 11.41
C LYS A 224 8.88 -15.96 11.38
N TYR A 225 8.02 -15.29 12.14
CA TYR A 225 6.61 -15.64 12.28
C TYR A 225 5.72 -14.40 12.07
N THR A 226 4.49 -14.62 11.60
CA THR A 226 3.48 -13.55 11.55
C THR A 226 3.03 -13.17 12.95
N ILE A 227 2.92 -11.87 13.21
CA ILE A 227 2.58 -11.33 14.53
C ILE A 227 1.13 -11.66 14.89
N GLY A 228 0.89 -12.21 16.08
CA GLY A 228 -0.43 -12.57 16.59
C GLY A 228 -1.04 -13.86 16.03
N THR A 229 -0.61 -14.31 14.84
CA THR A 229 -1.14 -15.52 14.18
C THR A 229 -0.16 -16.69 14.16
N GLY A 230 1.13 -16.43 14.38
CA GLY A 230 2.16 -17.46 14.61
C GLY A 230 2.55 -18.28 13.38
N ILE A 231 2.19 -17.83 12.17
CA ILE A 231 2.46 -18.56 10.92
C ILE A 231 3.94 -18.46 10.60
N LYS A 232 4.62 -19.59 10.40
CA LYS A 232 6.06 -19.61 10.11
C LYS A 232 6.34 -19.14 8.69
N ILE A 233 7.26 -18.20 8.55
CA ILE A 233 7.63 -17.64 7.25
C ILE A 233 8.76 -18.47 6.64
N ILE A 234 8.52 -18.98 5.43
CA ILE A 234 9.48 -19.81 4.68
C ILE A 234 9.70 -19.22 3.28
N SER A 235 10.78 -19.66 2.61
CA SER A 235 10.99 -19.27 1.22
C SER A 235 9.93 -19.85 0.31
N GLU A 236 9.59 -19.14 -0.76
CA GLU A 236 8.68 -19.67 -1.79
C GLU A 236 9.18 -20.99 -2.39
N LYS A 237 10.50 -21.18 -2.53
CA LYS A 237 11.09 -22.44 -2.99
C LYS A 237 10.71 -23.59 -2.05
N MET A 238 10.84 -23.39 -0.75
CA MET A 238 10.46 -24.40 0.25
C MET A 238 8.95 -24.66 0.22
N ALA A 239 8.12 -23.61 0.13
CA ALA A 239 6.67 -23.78 0.02
C ALA A 239 6.27 -24.60 -1.22
N ARG A 240 6.86 -24.31 -2.39
CA ARG A 240 6.63 -25.08 -3.63
C ARG A 240 7.04 -26.55 -3.50
N ASN A 241 8.13 -26.84 -2.79
CA ASN A 241 8.57 -28.23 -2.55
C ASN A 241 7.59 -29.01 -1.67
N ILE A 242 6.96 -28.36 -0.69
CA ILE A 242 5.92 -28.96 0.15
C ILE A 242 4.60 -29.14 -0.62
N ASN A 243 4.44 -28.41 -1.73
CA ASN A 243 3.35 -28.50 -2.69
C ASN A 243 1.95 -28.39 -2.04
N PRO A 244 1.59 -27.23 -1.48
CA PRO A 244 0.25 -27.03 -0.91
C PRO A 244 -0.83 -27.09 -2.01
N ASP A 245 -2.03 -27.52 -1.66
CA ASP A 245 -3.19 -27.47 -2.54
C ASP A 245 -3.61 -26.02 -2.83
N TYR A 246 -3.50 -25.16 -1.81
CA TYR A 246 -3.90 -23.76 -1.89
C TYR A 246 -2.87 -22.79 -1.36
N PHE A 247 -2.79 -21.64 -2.04
CA PHE A 247 -2.16 -20.44 -1.53
C PHE A 247 -3.23 -19.39 -1.22
N PHE A 248 -3.35 -19.00 0.05
CA PHE A 248 -4.18 -17.88 0.48
C PHE A 248 -3.44 -16.56 0.24
N VAL A 249 -3.94 -15.75 -0.69
CA VAL A 249 -3.27 -14.54 -1.18
C VAL A 249 -3.87 -13.31 -0.51
N THR A 250 -3.18 -12.77 0.48
CA THR A 250 -3.57 -11.49 1.09
C THR A 250 -3.03 -10.24 0.38
N PRO A 251 -1.84 -10.22 -0.26
CA PRO A 251 -1.39 -9.09 -1.07
C PRO A 251 -1.99 -9.17 -2.49
N TRP A 252 -3.32 -9.17 -2.56
CA TRP A 252 -4.11 -9.43 -3.77
C TRP A 252 -3.83 -8.45 -4.92
N GLY A 253 -3.35 -7.24 -4.65
CA GLY A 253 -2.94 -6.27 -5.68
C GLY A 253 -1.85 -6.78 -6.61
N PHE A 254 -1.06 -7.78 -6.17
CA PHE A 254 0.01 -8.42 -6.95
C PHE A 254 -0.42 -9.75 -7.58
N ILE A 255 -1.70 -10.10 -7.56
CA ILE A 255 -2.17 -11.42 -7.99
C ILE A 255 -1.78 -11.77 -9.43
N LYS A 256 -1.73 -10.79 -10.35
CA LYS A 256 -1.28 -11.01 -11.73
C LYS A 256 0.17 -11.50 -11.78
N GLU A 257 1.06 -10.86 -11.02
CA GLU A 257 2.47 -11.28 -10.90
C GLU A 257 2.57 -12.68 -10.26
N PHE A 258 1.75 -12.96 -9.25
CA PHE A 258 1.77 -14.26 -8.57
C PHE A 258 1.29 -15.40 -9.46
N ILE A 259 0.29 -15.17 -10.32
CA ILE A 259 -0.16 -16.14 -11.33
C ILE A 259 0.97 -16.47 -12.30
N GLU A 260 1.70 -15.46 -12.78
CA GLU A 260 2.83 -15.67 -13.68
C GLU A 260 3.95 -16.46 -13.02
N ARG A 261 4.32 -16.10 -11.78
CA ARG A 261 5.40 -16.74 -11.03
C ARG A 261 5.08 -18.17 -10.60
N GLU A 262 3.85 -18.42 -10.20
CA GLU A 262 3.39 -19.74 -9.74
C GLU A 262 2.73 -20.58 -10.84
N ARG A 263 2.89 -20.19 -12.12
CA ARG A 263 2.27 -20.90 -13.26
C ARG A 263 2.55 -22.40 -13.27
N LYS A 264 3.76 -22.83 -12.87
CA LYS A 264 4.12 -24.25 -12.78
C LYS A 264 3.37 -24.99 -11.66
N TRP A 265 3.15 -24.35 -10.52
CA TRP A 265 2.39 -24.91 -9.41
C TRP A 265 0.88 -24.95 -9.72
N LEU A 266 0.34 -23.89 -10.34
CA LEU A 266 -1.04 -23.84 -10.82
C LEU A 266 -1.33 -24.98 -11.80
N LYS A 267 -0.43 -25.23 -12.78
CA LYS A 267 -0.55 -26.36 -13.73
C LYS A 267 -0.62 -27.74 -13.07
N LYS A 268 -0.08 -27.88 -11.85
CA LYS A 268 -0.10 -29.13 -11.07
C LYS A 268 -1.35 -29.27 -10.19
N GLY A 269 -2.34 -28.38 -10.36
CA GLY A 269 -3.61 -28.42 -9.62
C GLY A 269 -3.67 -27.49 -8.41
N GLY A 270 -2.61 -26.74 -8.13
CA GLY A 270 -2.64 -25.70 -7.10
C GLY A 270 -3.62 -24.58 -7.45
N SER A 271 -4.22 -23.94 -6.43
CA SER A 271 -5.18 -22.85 -6.63
C SER A 271 -4.99 -21.69 -5.64
N PHE A 272 -5.12 -20.45 -6.12
CA PHE A 272 -5.08 -19.29 -5.22
C PHE A 272 -6.45 -19.01 -4.61
N ILE A 273 -6.50 -18.87 -3.29
CA ILE A 273 -7.65 -18.34 -2.56
C ILE A 273 -7.44 -16.84 -2.40
N VAL A 274 -8.26 -16.04 -3.08
CA VAL A 274 -8.17 -14.57 -3.05
C VAL A 274 -9.38 -14.02 -2.32
N PRO A 275 -9.23 -13.42 -1.11
CA PRO A 275 -10.35 -12.91 -0.36
C PRO A 275 -10.89 -11.59 -0.93
N PHE A 276 -10.07 -10.75 -1.56
CA PHE A 276 -10.47 -9.41 -1.98
C PHE A 276 -10.32 -9.20 -3.50
N PRO A 277 -11.16 -8.36 -4.15
CA PRO A 277 -12.25 -7.57 -3.57
C PRO A 277 -13.52 -8.38 -3.26
N LYS A 278 -13.63 -9.57 -3.83
CA LYS A 278 -14.60 -10.59 -3.46
C LYS A 278 -13.87 -11.93 -3.45
N PHE A 279 -14.34 -12.86 -2.62
CA PHE A 279 -13.84 -14.22 -2.64
C PHE A 279 -13.78 -14.76 -4.08
N LYS A 280 -12.60 -15.22 -4.47
CA LYS A 280 -12.35 -15.91 -5.73
C LYS A 280 -11.38 -17.06 -5.49
N LEU A 281 -11.63 -18.14 -6.18
CA LEU A 281 -10.66 -19.20 -6.38
C LEU A 281 -10.08 -19.01 -7.78
N ILE A 282 -8.75 -18.91 -7.89
CA ILE A 282 -8.06 -18.80 -9.19
C ILE A 282 -7.33 -20.10 -9.44
N LYS A 283 -7.66 -20.75 -10.55
CA LYS A 283 -7.05 -21.99 -10.98
C LYS A 283 -6.26 -21.77 -12.27
N PHE A 284 -5.58 -22.81 -12.74
CA PHE A 284 -4.94 -22.73 -14.03
C PHE A 284 -5.99 -22.59 -15.14
N ASN A 285 -5.89 -21.52 -15.94
CA ASN A 285 -6.79 -21.18 -17.06
C ASN A 285 -8.26 -20.82 -16.70
N GLU A 286 -8.57 -20.51 -15.43
CA GLU A 286 -9.85 -19.94 -14.98
C GLU A 286 -9.66 -18.51 -14.46
#